data_AF-A0A2A6RJX7-F1
#
_entry.id   AF-A0A2A6RJX7-F1
#
_cell.length_a   1.000
_cell.length_b   1.000
_cell.length_c   1.000
_cell.angle_alpha   90.00
_cell.angle_beta   90.00
_cell.angle_gamma   90.00
#
_symmetry.space_group_name_H-M   'P 1'
#
loop_
_entity.id
_entity.type
_entity.pdbx_description
1 polymer ?
#
loop_
_entity_poly.entity_id
_entity_poly.type
_entity_poly.pdbx_seq_one_letter_code
_entity_poly.pdbx_strand_id
1 'polypeptide(L)'
;MTTSKLYLCALPRAVWLAPAARHGLQTDLVDLVSEALACERRMRKAINLSEEQRRYTRCCQRIEQQVAASPRLALFKRGEEFASLVRNGRFPLFPLHPSYLDILAQAAQRGAAPERLGASFFPPQSLTAHREAFAHWASQQRLEQVAAIQHRIAFLRLAEANACGVVEWQSPFHSSAPNEATPPPVRRVFAAATLPPPAQEPAPAERSEHFRHKLKTNLRQHIRNALAAGEPVAFGSAAPHDVFTEVLHELVYIPAGSDLKPLPLRVVYNDGSEAAPFPIFMLPRDPRPLPELPPLRVALMSMRHAELDALVDVCWLRNRDVSRARTLAETDEFCYTATINQLRESLSEGDLLIHLYHTGFTPAVIGFYRGFAQILRGLRTRRIMRRLIVVPFYYRGEDGYAMGTAWQ
;
A
#
# COMPACT_ATOMS: atom_id res chain seq x y z
N MET A 1 36.94 16.96 14.32
CA MET A 1 36.21 15.69 14.30
C MET A 1 34.72 15.99 14.40
N THR A 2 33.94 15.61 13.41
CA THR A 2 32.48 15.77 13.41
C THR A 2 31.86 14.64 14.23
N THR A 3 31.29 14.96 15.39
CA THR A 3 30.58 13.99 16.22
C THR A 3 29.07 14.13 15.98
N SER A 4 28.42 13.04 15.56
CA SER A 4 26.96 12.99 15.53
C SER A 4 26.42 13.05 16.95
N LYS A 5 25.36 13.83 17.17
CA LYS A 5 24.61 13.83 18.43
C LYS A 5 23.26 13.18 18.22
N LEU A 6 22.87 12.33 19.16
CA LEU A 6 21.54 11.76 19.24
C LEU A 6 20.70 12.54 20.25
N TYR A 7 19.45 12.74 19.92
CA TYR A 7 18.50 13.41 20.77
C TYR A 7 17.26 12.54 20.98
N LEU A 8 16.70 12.62 22.19
CA LEU A 8 15.36 12.14 22.49
C LEU A 8 14.42 13.33 22.65
N CYS A 9 13.27 13.25 21.98
CA CYS A 9 12.25 14.27 22.05
C CYS A 9 10.90 13.67 22.42
N ALA A 10 10.26 14.27 23.42
CA ALA A 10 8.95 13.84 23.87
C ALA A 10 7.86 14.70 23.23
N LEU A 11 6.89 14.04 22.60
CA LEU A 11 5.75 14.69 21.97
C LEU A 11 4.47 14.29 22.71
N PRO A 12 3.66 15.26 23.21
CA PRO A 12 2.39 14.96 23.88
C PRO A 12 1.46 14.12 23.01
N ARG A 13 0.68 13.20 23.59
CA ARG A 13 -0.27 12.34 22.86
C ARG A 13 -1.15 13.09 21.86
N ALA A 14 -1.58 14.32 22.19
CA ALA A 14 -2.37 15.15 21.28
C ALA A 14 -1.68 15.39 19.93
N VAL A 15 -0.35 15.55 19.90
CA VAL A 15 0.42 15.75 18.66
C VAL A 15 0.46 14.49 17.79
N TRP A 16 0.34 13.31 18.39
CA TRP A 16 0.29 12.03 17.68
C TRP A 16 -1.08 11.71 17.10
N LEU A 17 -2.13 12.43 17.52
CA LEU A 17 -3.52 12.15 17.15
C LEU A 17 -4.17 13.28 16.34
N ALA A 18 -3.60 14.49 16.38
CA ALA A 18 -4.18 15.67 15.75
C ALA A 18 -3.48 16.04 14.44
N PRO A 19 -4.20 16.71 13.52
CA PRO A 19 -3.61 17.22 12.29
C PRO A 19 -2.45 18.20 12.53
N ALA A 20 -1.45 18.12 11.67
CA ALA A 20 -0.16 18.80 11.72
C ALA A 20 -0.24 20.31 11.88
N ALA A 21 -1.22 20.93 11.21
CA ALA A 21 -1.43 22.37 11.20
C ALA A 21 -1.63 22.95 12.62
N ARG A 22 -2.23 22.17 13.54
CA ARG A 22 -2.46 22.62 14.93
C ARG A 22 -1.19 22.68 15.79
N HIS A 23 -0.12 22.03 15.33
CA HIS A 23 1.11 21.86 16.10
C HIS A 23 2.34 22.47 15.41
N GLY A 24 2.15 23.17 14.29
CA GLY A 24 3.23 23.77 13.51
C GLY A 24 4.06 22.74 12.73
N LEU A 25 3.46 21.59 12.39
CA LEU A 25 4.03 20.57 11.53
C LEU A 25 3.48 20.73 10.10
N GLN A 26 4.23 20.32 9.10
CA GLN A 26 3.83 20.38 7.68
C GLN A 26 3.08 19.12 7.23
N THR A 27 3.19 18.00 7.94
CA THR A 27 2.53 16.73 7.60
C THR A 27 2.07 16.03 8.87
N ASP A 28 0.92 15.37 8.80
CA ASP A 28 0.30 14.68 9.92
C ASP A 28 1.21 13.56 10.42
N LEU A 29 1.68 13.70 11.66
CA LEU A 29 2.60 12.73 12.26
C LEU A 29 1.95 11.35 12.35
N VAL A 30 0.64 11.30 12.58
CA VAL A 30 -0.15 10.06 12.65
C VAL A 30 -0.04 9.23 11.37
N ASP A 31 -0.08 9.86 10.20
CA ASP A 31 -0.01 9.18 8.91
C ASP A 31 1.38 8.60 8.66
N LEU A 32 2.43 9.40 8.91
CA LEU A 32 3.82 8.96 8.74
C LEU A 32 4.16 7.79 9.68
N VAL A 33 3.69 7.87 10.92
CA VAL A 33 3.87 6.83 11.94
C VAL A 33 3.09 5.56 11.59
N SER A 34 1.84 5.71 11.14
CA SER A 34 1.01 4.58 10.71
C SER A 34 1.65 3.83 9.54
N GLU A 35 2.12 4.55 8.52
CA GLU A 35 2.81 3.97 7.37
C GLU A 35 4.13 3.30 7.77
N ALA A 36 4.93 3.93 8.64
CA ALA A 36 6.18 3.33 9.13
C ALA A 36 5.92 2.02 9.89
N LEU A 37 4.92 1.97 10.77
CA LEU A 37 4.53 0.75 11.47
C LEU A 37 3.96 -0.31 10.51
N ALA A 38 3.27 0.10 9.45
CA ALA A 38 2.84 -0.82 8.40
C ALA A 38 4.03 -1.43 7.65
N CYS A 39 5.05 -0.62 7.33
CA CYS A 39 6.30 -1.10 6.74
C CYS A 39 6.99 -2.12 7.66
N GLU A 40 7.08 -1.87 8.98
CA GLU A 40 7.66 -2.84 9.92
C GLU A 40 6.93 -4.19 9.91
N ARG A 41 5.58 -4.18 9.95
CA ARG A 41 4.77 -5.40 9.87
C ARG A 41 5.02 -6.16 8.56
N ARG A 42 5.20 -5.45 7.44
CA ARG A 42 5.51 -6.05 6.13
C ARG A 42 6.94 -6.59 6.07
N MET A 43 7.92 -5.89 6.65
CA MET A 43 9.31 -6.35 6.74
C MET A 43 9.45 -7.64 7.56
N ARG A 44 8.74 -7.76 8.71
CA ARG A 44 8.74 -9.00 9.51
C ARG A 44 8.19 -10.21 8.74
N LYS A 45 7.27 -9.96 7.80
CA LYS A 45 6.72 -10.98 6.89
C LYS A 45 7.63 -11.24 5.68
N ALA A 46 8.83 -10.66 5.64
CA ALA A 46 9.77 -10.72 4.52
C ALA A 46 9.18 -10.23 3.18
N ILE A 47 8.22 -9.29 3.23
CA ILE A 47 7.55 -8.73 2.04
C ILE A 47 8.39 -7.57 1.50
N ASN A 48 8.81 -7.64 0.24
CA ASN A 48 9.48 -6.54 -0.49
C ASN A 48 10.55 -5.80 0.32
N LEU A 49 11.40 -6.57 1.03
CA LEU A 49 12.29 -6.07 2.08
C LEU A 49 13.01 -4.77 1.70
N SER A 50 13.64 -4.70 0.53
CA SER A 50 14.36 -3.49 0.10
C SER A 50 13.45 -2.27 -0.07
N GLU A 51 12.27 -2.44 -0.65
CA GLU A 51 11.34 -1.34 -0.90
C GLU A 51 10.66 -0.89 0.39
N GLU A 52 10.22 -1.83 1.23
CA GLU A 52 9.65 -1.53 2.54
C GLU A 52 10.70 -0.87 3.46
N GLN A 53 11.97 -1.28 3.38
CA GLN A 53 13.05 -0.64 4.11
C GLN A 53 13.33 0.79 3.62
N ARG A 54 13.24 1.06 2.31
CA ARG A 54 13.33 2.43 1.77
C ARG A 54 12.16 3.30 2.23
N ARG A 55 10.93 2.77 2.17
CA ARG A 55 9.71 3.48 2.62
C ARG A 55 9.77 3.77 4.11
N TYR A 56 10.11 2.76 4.92
CA TYR A 56 10.32 2.90 6.35
C TYR A 56 11.36 3.98 6.66
N THR A 57 12.53 3.92 6.02
CA THR A 57 13.60 4.92 6.18
C THR A 57 13.11 6.33 5.82
N ARG A 58 12.38 6.49 4.71
CA ARG A 58 11.81 7.78 4.30
C ARG A 58 10.78 8.31 5.30
N CYS A 59 9.92 7.45 5.84
CA CYS A 59 8.97 7.84 6.88
C CYS A 59 9.70 8.29 8.14
N CYS A 60 10.71 7.55 8.60
CA CYS A 60 11.53 7.92 9.75
C CYS A 60 12.22 9.28 9.54
N GLN A 61 12.88 9.48 8.40
CA GLN A 61 13.50 10.76 8.06
C GLN A 61 12.51 11.92 8.06
N ARG A 62 11.30 11.72 7.52
CA ARG A 62 10.25 12.76 7.55
C ARG A 62 9.77 13.03 8.98
N ILE A 63 9.56 12.00 9.80
CA ILE A 63 9.22 12.15 11.22
C ILE A 63 10.29 13.00 11.92
N GLU A 64 11.56 12.63 11.78
CA GLU A 64 12.69 13.33 12.40
C GLU A 64 12.78 14.78 11.93
N GLN A 65 12.67 15.04 10.63
CA GLN A 65 12.68 16.40 10.06
C GLN A 65 11.54 17.27 10.58
N GLN A 66 10.32 16.72 10.68
CA GLN A 66 9.16 17.46 11.19
C GLN A 66 9.35 17.85 12.65
N VAL A 67 9.88 16.93 13.48
CA VAL A 67 10.16 17.23 14.89
C VAL A 67 11.30 18.22 15.03
N ALA A 68 12.40 18.03 14.28
CA ALA A 68 13.58 18.90 14.31
C ALA A 68 13.27 20.34 13.85
N ALA A 69 12.36 20.51 12.89
CA ALA A 69 11.93 21.83 12.41
C ALA A 69 10.92 22.52 13.35
N SER A 70 10.45 21.84 14.41
CA SER A 70 9.42 22.41 15.28
C SER A 70 9.97 23.54 16.16
N PRO A 71 9.35 24.73 16.18
CA PRO A 71 9.74 25.82 17.07
C PRO A 71 9.42 25.52 18.55
N ARG A 72 8.78 24.38 18.83
CA ARG A 72 8.34 23.94 20.16
C ARG A 72 9.42 23.17 20.91
N LEU A 73 10.53 22.80 20.27
CA LEU A 73 11.65 22.11 20.92
C LEU A 73 12.22 22.94 22.08
N ALA A 74 12.49 22.28 23.21
CA ALA A 74 13.09 22.93 24.37
C ALA A 74 13.95 21.94 25.16
N LEU A 75 15.21 22.30 25.40
CA LEU A 75 16.10 21.53 26.27
C LEU A 75 15.63 21.62 27.72
N PHE A 76 15.84 20.54 28.48
CA PHE A 76 15.60 20.52 29.93
C PHE A 76 16.73 19.82 30.67
N LYS A 77 16.86 20.10 31.96
CA LYS A 77 17.89 19.52 32.85
C LYS A 77 17.29 18.65 33.95
N ARG A 78 16.06 18.95 34.39
CA ARG A 78 15.40 18.28 35.52
C ARG A 78 14.01 17.76 35.17
N GLY A 79 13.54 16.73 35.87
CA GLY A 79 12.23 16.13 35.61
C GLY A 79 11.04 17.08 35.78
N GLU A 80 11.12 18.03 36.72
CA GLU A 80 10.07 19.06 36.91
C GLU A 80 9.93 19.98 35.69
N GLU A 81 11.07 20.32 35.05
CA GLU A 81 11.11 21.14 33.84
C GLU A 81 10.45 20.39 32.68
N PHE A 82 10.63 19.06 32.58
CA PHE A 82 9.99 18.22 31.57
C PHE A 82 8.47 18.35 31.61
N ALA A 83 7.86 18.12 32.78
CA ALA A 83 6.40 18.18 32.93
C ALA A 83 5.86 19.59 32.67
N SER A 84 6.59 20.62 33.08
CA SER A 84 6.25 22.03 32.79
C SER A 84 6.25 22.32 31.29
N LEU A 85 7.29 21.88 30.57
CA LEU A 85 7.38 22.05 29.12
C LEU A 85 6.24 21.36 28.39
N VAL A 86 5.91 20.11 28.75
CA VAL A 86 4.78 19.37 28.16
C VAL A 86 3.46 20.10 28.37
N ARG A 87 3.16 20.55 29.60
CA ARG A 87 1.93 21.31 29.91
C ARG A 87 1.82 22.59 29.11
N ASN A 88 2.95 23.24 28.84
CA ASN A 88 3.02 24.46 28.04
C ASN A 88 3.07 24.20 26.52
N GLY A 89 2.80 22.97 26.07
CA GLY A 89 2.78 22.60 24.66
C GLY A 89 4.14 22.64 23.97
N ARG A 90 5.24 22.63 24.74
CA ARG A 90 6.62 22.50 24.26
C ARG A 90 7.01 21.01 24.17
N PHE A 91 8.04 20.72 23.40
CA PHE A 91 8.56 19.37 23.19
C PHE A 91 9.90 19.23 23.93
N PRO A 92 9.92 18.55 25.10
CA PRO A 92 11.15 18.35 25.86
C PRO A 92 12.18 17.59 25.02
N LEU A 93 13.37 18.16 24.94
CA LEU A 93 14.51 17.64 24.18
C LEU A 93 15.65 17.28 25.13
N PHE A 94 16.22 16.10 24.96
CA PHE A 94 17.33 15.61 25.77
C PHE A 94 18.46 15.06 24.89
N PRO A 95 19.68 15.61 24.97
CA PRO A 95 20.84 15.05 24.28
C PRO A 95 21.29 13.77 24.96
N LEU A 96 21.41 12.68 24.19
CA LEU A 96 21.95 11.43 24.71
C LEU A 96 23.47 11.49 24.91
N HIS A 97 23.96 10.67 25.82
CA HIS A 97 25.39 10.55 26.08
C HIS A 97 26.13 10.06 24.81
N PRO A 98 27.32 10.58 24.48
CA PRO A 98 28.03 10.24 23.23
C PRO A 98 28.27 8.74 23.03
N SER A 99 28.54 8.01 24.13
CA SER A 99 28.77 6.56 24.08
C SER A 99 27.53 5.72 23.71
N TYR A 100 26.35 6.34 23.61
CA TYR A 100 25.12 5.62 23.33
C TYR A 100 25.13 4.98 21.92
N LEU A 101 25.70 5.66 20.91
CA LEU A 101 25.88 5.09 19.58
C LEU A 101 26.75 3.84 19.59
N ASP A 102 27.86 3.87 20.33
CA ASP A 102 28.76 2.73 20.45
C ASP A 102 28.06 1.52 21.08
N ILE A 103 27.20 1.78 22.08
CA ILE A 103 26.39 0.72 22.71
C ILE A 103 25.39 0.12 21.72
N LEU A 104 24.71 0.94 20.91
CA LEU A 104 23.79 0.44 19.88
C LEU A 104 24.52 -0.38 18.82
N ALA A 105 25.71 0.05 18.38
CA ALA A 105 26.53 -0.67 17.41
C ALA A 105 26.97 -2.04 17.94
N GLN A 106 27.39 -2.10 19.21
CA GLN A 106 27.75 -3.37 19.87
C GLN A 106 26.52 -4.27 20.07
N ALA A 107 25.36 -3.71 20.36
CA ALA A 107 24.12 -4.46 20.53
C ALA A 107 23.72 -5.21 19.25
N ALA A 108 23.85 -4.55 18.09
CA ALA A 108 23.53 -5.15 16.79
C ALA A 108 24.40 -6.39 16.48
N GLN A 109 25.66 -6.39 16.94
CA GLN A 109 26.58 -7.52 16.73
C GLN A 109 26.27 -8.74 17.61
N ARG A 110 25.57 -8.55 18.74
CA ARG A 110 25.32 -9.61 19.74
C ARG A 110 24.00 -10.37 19.53
N GLY A 111 23.20 -10.02 18.53
CA GLY A 111 22.04 -10.81 18.07
C GLY A 111 20.81 -10.89 19.00
N ALA A 112 20.86 -10.30 20.20
CA ALA A 112 19.78 -10.38 21.21
C ALA A 112 19.13 -9.02 21.53
N ALA A 113 19.11 -8.09 20.58
CA ALA A 113 18.52 -6.77 20.77
C ALA A 113 16.98 -6.82 20.75
N PRO A 114 16.28 -5.95 21.51
CA PRO A 114 14.84 -5.75 21.37
C PRO A 114 14.44 -5.48 19.92
N GLU A 115 13.25 -5.93 19.52
CA GLU A 115 12.74 -5.87 18.13
C GLU A 115 12.77 -4.45 17.52
N ARG A 116 12.71 -3.41 18.36
CA ARG A 116 12.76 -1.99 17.95
C ARG A 116 13.93 -1.24 18.59
N LEU A 117 15.03 -1.92 18.92
CA LEU A 117 16.26 -1.28 19.34
C LEU A 117 16.83 -0.47 18.16
N GLY A 118 16.83 0.86 18.29
CA GLY A 118 17.27 1.78 17.22
C GLY A 118 16.15 2.28 16.31
N ALA A 119 14.87 2.03 16.62
CA ALA A 119 13.78 2.71 15.91
C ALA A 119 13.79 4.22 16.19
N SER A 120 13.51 5.04 15.17
CA SER A 120 13.48 6.51 15.29
C SER A 120 12.28 7.04 16.07
N PHE A 121 11.27 6.22 16.38
CA PHE A 121 10.08 6.70 17.08
C PHE A 121 9.32 5.60 17.85
N PHE A 122 8.63 6.03 18.90
CA PHE A 122 7.85 5.23 19.84
C PHE A 122 6.53 5.95 20.17
N PRO A 123 5.41 5.59 19.55
CA PRO A 123 4.11 6.18 19.87
C PRO A 123 3.71 5.92 21.33
N PRO A 124 2.86 6.78 21.94
CA PRO A 124 2.50 6.68 23.36
C PRO A 124 2.06 5.27 23.79
N GLN A 125 1.22 4.61 22.99
CA GLN A 125 0.68 3.27 23.26
C GLN A 125 1.72 2.14 23.26
N SER A 126 2.91 2.38 22.70
CA SER A 126 3.99 1.39 22.62
C SER A 126 5.15 1.68 23.57
N LEU A 127 5.15 2.85 24.22
CA LEU A 127 6.32 3.36 24.94
C LEU A 127 6.65 2.52 26.18
N THR A 128 5.65 2.13 26.95
CA THR A 128 5.81 1.29 28.16
C THR A 128 6.47 -0.04 27.82
N ALA A 129 5.90 -0.78 26.87
CA ALA A 129 6.43 -2.07 26.43
C ALA A 129 7.86 -1.95 25.91
N HIS A 130 8.16 -0.89 25.15
CA HIS A 130 9.53 -0.63 24.67
C HIS A 130 10.50 -0.32 25.81
N ARG A 131 10.11 0.54 26.78
CA ARG A 131 10.95 0.87 27.93
C ARG A 131 11.29 -0.38 28.73
N GLU A 132 10.32 -1.25 28.97
CA GLU A 132 10.50 -2.49 29.75
C GLU A 132 11.39 -3.47 29.01
N ALA A 133 11.15 -3.70 27.71
CA ALA A 133 12.01 -4.54 26.88
C ALA A 133 13.46 -4.01 26.84
N PHE A 134 13.64 -2.70 26.71
CA PHE A 134 14.96 -2.07 26.70
C PHE A 134 15.67 -2.17 28.06
N ALA A 135 14.96 -1.98 29.18
CA ALA A 135 15.52 -2.11 30.52
C ALA A 135 15.90 -3.56 30.83
N HIS A 136 15.07 -4.53 30.43
CA HIS A 136 15.36 -5.95 30.57
C HIS A 136 16.59 -6.35 29.76
N TRP A 137 16.66 -5.94 28.49
CA TRP A 137 17.83 -6.15 27.65
C TRP A 137 19.11 -5.54 28.25
N ALA A 138 19.04 -4.31 28.74
CA ALA A 138 20.18 -3.66 29.38
C ALA A 138 20.70 -4.46 30.59
N SER A 139 19.79 -4.98 31.42
CA SER A 139 20.16 -5.84 32.55
C SER A 139 20.80 -7.16 32.11
N GLN A 140 20.27 -7.82 31.09
CA GLN A 140 20.87 -9.04 30.54
C GLN A 140 22.29 -8.79 30.02
N GLN A 141 22.55 -7.60 29.47
CA GLN A 141 23.86 -7.21 28.96
C GLN A 141 24.78 -6.59 30.03
N ARG A 142 24.33 -6.49 31.29
CA ARG A 142 25.05 -5.84 32.40
C ARG A 142 25.40 -4.37 32.11
N LEU A 143 24.50 -3.67 31.43
CA LEU A 143 24.65 -2.27 31.01
C LEU A 143 23.80 -1.30 31.84
N GLU A 144 23.10 -1.76 32.88
CA GLU A 144 22.19 -0.97 33.71
C GLU A 144 22.89 0.17 34.48
N GLN A 145 24.20 0.07 34.68
CA GLN A 145 25.02 1.12 35.32
C GLN A 145 25.62 2.11 34.32
N VAL A 146 25.46 1.88 33.02
CA VAL A 146 26.02 2.77 32.00
C VAL A 146 25.17 4.02 31.89
N ALA A 147 25.78 5.20 32.10
CA ALA A 147 25.08 6.49 32.13
C ALA A 147 24.18 6.72 30.91
N ALA A 148 24.64 6.36 29.71
CA ALA A 148 23.86 6.44 28.47
C ALA A 148 22.52 5.68 28.55
N ILE A 149 22.54 4.48 29.14
CA ILE A 149 21.36 3.63 29.30
C ILE A 149 20.44 4.19 30.38
N GLN A 150 21.00 4.59 31.52
CA GLN A 150 20.24 5.18 32.62
C GLN A 150 19.52 6.46 32.16
N HIS A 151 20.20 7.34 31.43
CA HIS A 151 19.61 8.55 30.88
C HIS A 151 18.46 8.26 29.91
N ARG A 152 18.62 7.29 29.00
CA ARG A 152 17.55 6.89 28.08
C ARG A 152 16.35 6.33 28.84
N ILE A 153 16.56 5.40 29.78
CA ILE A 153 15.47 4.83 30.58
C ILE A 153 14.76 5.91 31.40
N ALA A 154 15.49 6.82 32.03
CA ALA A 154 14.93 7.93 32.78
C ALA A 154 14.07 8.85 31.89
N PHE A 155 14.54 9.18 30.69
CA PHE A 155 13.78 9.94 29.72
C PHE A 155 12.48 9.22 29.32
N LEU A 156 12.55 7.92 29.00
CA LEU A 156 11.37 7.13 28.62
C LEU A 156 10.34 7.09 29.76
N ARG A 157 10.77 6.99 31.03
CA ARG A 157 9.87 7.07 32.20
C ARG A 157 9.18 8.43 32.31
N LEU A 158 9.91 9.53 32.10
CA LEU A 158 9.33 10.88 32.12
C LEU A 158 8.30 11.05 31.00
N ALA A 159 8.61 10.59 29.78
CA ALA A 159 7.70 10.64 28.65
C ALA A 159 6.43 9.81 28.89
N GLU A 160 6.57 8.59 29.42
CA GLU A 160 5.45 7.72 29.81
C GLU A 160 4.55 8.40 30.86
N ALA A 161 5.13 8.92 31.94
CA ALA A 161 4.40 9.59 33.02
C ALA A 161 3.62 10.84 32.57
N ASN A 162 3.97 11.42 31.42
CA ASN A 162 3.30 12.61 30.86
C ASN A 162 2.50 12.28 29.58
N ALA A 163 2.20 11.00 29.33
CA ALA A 163 1.46 10.53 28.16
C ALA A 163 2.05 11.04 26.84
N CYS A 164 3.38 11.04 26.73
CA CYS A 164 4.09 11.39 25.51
C CYS A 164 4.46 10.14 24.70
N GLY A 165 4.62 10.32 23.40
CA GLY A 165 5.44 9.44 22.57
C GLY A 165 6.84 10.04 22.43
N VAL A 166 7.78 9.26 21.91
CA VAL A 166 9.19 9.67 21.78
C VAL A 166 9.64 9.58 20.33
N VAL A 167 10.39 10.58 19.87
CA VAL A 167 11.15 10.52 18.62
C VAL A 167 12.64 10.59 18.97
N GLU A 168 13.39 9.63 18.47
CA GLU A 168 14.84 9.51 18.57
C GLU A 168 15.41 9.88 17.21
N TRP A 169 16.18 10.95 17.13
CA TRP A 169 16.77 11.38 15.86
C TRP A 169 18.26 11.64 15.99
N GLN A 170 18.96 11.43 14.88
CA GLN A 170 20.37 11.74 14.73
C GLN A 170 20.50 13.08 14.01
N SER A 171 21.08 14.08 14.67
CA SER A 171 21.40 15.32 13.99
C SER A 171 22.75 15.17 13.27
N PRO A 172 22.78 15.19 11.93
CA PRO A 172 24.03 15.25 11.21
C PRO A 172 24.60 16.67 11.38
N PHE A 173 25.71 16.77 12.09
CA PHE A 173 26.56 17.97 12.19
C PHE A 173 25.97 19.16 12.97
N HIS A 174 26.38 19.32 14.22
CA HIS A 174 26.51 20.65 14.81
C HIS A 174 27.94 21.14 14.60
N SER A 175 28.13 22.14 13.74
CA SER A 175 29.32 22.99 13.84
C SER A 175 29.18 23.76 15.15
N SER A 176 30.15 23.63 16.04
CA SER A 176 30.22 24.41 17.27
C SER A 176 30.58 25.86 16.92
N ALA A 177 29.59 26.64 16.48
CA ALA A 177 29.64 28.10 16.42
C ALA A 177 28.23 28.66 16.66
N PRO A 178 28.03 29.55 17.65
CA PRO A 178 26.77 30.24 17.86
C PRO A 178 26.69 31.50 16.98
N ASN A 179 25.47 31.86 16.57
CA ASN A 179 25.03 33.00 15.76
C ASN A 179 25.05 32.82 14.25
N GLU A 180 23.86 32.65 13.65
CA GLU A 180 23.31 33.64 12.71
C GLU A 180 21.83 33.34 12.39
N ALA A 181 21.09 34.42 12.14
CA ALA A 181 19.64 34.49 12.10
C ALA A 181 19.01 33.69 10.95
N THR A 182 17.94 32.95 11.26
CA THR A 182 17.09 32.30 10.26
C THR A 182 16.13 33.33 9.64
N PRO A 183 16.00 33.42 8.31
CA PRO A 183 15.07 34.36 7.68
C PRO A 183 13.61 33.88 7.84
N PRO A 184 12.61 34.80 7.82
CA PRO A 184 11.22 34.46 8.10
C PRO A 184 10.53 33.79 6.89
N PRO A 185 9.53 32.91 7.14
CA PRO A 185 8.77 32.27 6.09
C PRO A 185 7.74 33.21 5.46
N VAL A 186 7.67 33.18 4.12
CA VAL A 186 6.70 33.92 3.30
C VAL A 186 5.29 33.39 3.54
N ARG A 187 4.38 34.29 3.94
CA ARG A 187 2.97 34.01 4.23
C ARG A 187 2.12 34.25 2.98
N ARG A 188 1.53 33.20 2.38
CA ARG A 188 0.47 33.35 1.37
C ARG A 188 -0.90 33.22 2.04
N VAL A 189 -1.71 34.26 1.90
CA VAL A 189 -3.10 34.32 2.36
C VAL A 189 -4.00 33.85 1.22
N PHE A 190 -4.77 32.79 1.43
CA PHE A 190 -5.91 32.47 0.57
C PHE A 190 -7.18 32.86 1.30
N ALA A 191 -7.96 33.74 0.69
CA ALA A 191 -9.28 34.14 1.16
C ALA A 191 -10.29 33.01 0.86
N ALA A 192 -11.11 32.67 1.85
CA ALA A 192 -12.20 31.71 1.69
C ALA A 192 -13.39 32.38 0.99
N ALA A 193 -13.84 31.80 -0.12
CA ALA A 193 -15.10 32.14 -0.77
C ALA A 193 -16.21 31.21 -0.27
N THR A 194 -17.33 31.79 0.10
CA THR A 194 -18.55 31.09 0.56
C THR A 194 -19.27 30.46 -0.62
N LEU A 195 -19.57 29.15 -0.55
CA LEU A 195 -20.37 28.44 -1.55
C LEU A 195 -21.87 28.41 -1.17
N PRO A 196 -22.78 28.49 -2.16
CA PRO A 196 -24.23 28.39 -1.95
C PRO A 196 -24.67 26.95 -1.62
N PRO A 197 -25.86 26.77 -1.03
CA PRO A 197 -26.33 25.46 -0.58
C PRO A 197 -26.64 24.53 -1.76
N PRO A 198 -26.36 23.22 -1.64
CA PRO A 198 -26.54 22.27 -2.72
C PRO A 198 -28.02 21.97 -2.97
N ALA A 199 -28.40 21.90 -4.25
CA ALA A 199 -29.67 21.35 -4.70
C ALA A 199 -29.78 19.88 -4.29
N GLN A 200 -31.00 19.40 -4.02
CA GLN A 200 -31.26 18.02 -3.61
C GLN A 200 -30.69 17.01 -4.61
N GLU A 201 -29.73 16.25 -4.11
CA GLU A 201 -28.95 15.29 -4.86
C GLU A 201 -29.62 13.90 -4.83
N PRO A 202 -29.72 13.18 -5.97
CA PRO A 202 -30.22 11.80 -5.97
C PRO A 202 -29.29 10.86 -5.18
N ALA A 203 -29.85 9.75 -4.73
CA ALA A 203 -29.21 8.84 -3.78
C ALA A 203 -27.82 8.32 -4.26
N PRO A 204 -26.87 8.06 -3.35
CA PRO A 204 -25.48 7.74 -3.68
C PRO A 204 -25.29 6.53 -4.63
N ALA A 205 -26.14 5.52 -4.52
CA ALA A 205 -26.05 4.28 -5.31
C ALA A 205 -26.37 4.50 -6.80
N GLU A 206 -27.41 5.29 -7.11
CA GLU A 206 -27.84 5.56 -8.50
C GLU A 206 -26.80 6.39 -9.27
N ARG A 207 -26.10 7.29 -8.56
CA ARG A 207 -24.99 8.09 -9.12
C ARG A 207 -23.80 7.21 -9.52
N SER A 208 -23.50 6.20 -8.72
CA SER A 208 -22.40 5.27 -8.97
C SER A 208 -22.66 4.43 -10.23
N GLU A 209 -23.87 3.90 -10.41
CA GLU A 209 -24.19 3.10 -11.60
C GLU A 209 -24.22 3.91 -12.88
N HIS A 210 -24.82 5.10 -12.86
CA HIS A 210 -24.85 5.99 -14.02
C HIS A 210 -23.43 6.40 -14.46
N PHE A 211 -22.58 6.72 -13.49
CA PHE A 211 -21.17 7.04 -13.75
C PHE A 211 -20.42 5.85 -14.38
N ARG A 212 -20.62 4.64 -13.86
CA ARG A 212 -20.02 3.42 -14.43
C ARG A 212 -20.51 3.14 -15.84
N HIS A 213 -21.80 3.32 -16.10
CA HIS A 213 -22.36 3.15 -17.44
C HIS A 213 -21.71 4.12 -18.43
N LYS A 214 -21.55 5.39 -18.04
CA LYS A 214 -20.83 6.40 -18.83
C LYS A 214 -19.38 6.00 -19.09
N LEU A 215 -18.66 5.51 -18.08
CA LEU A 215 -17.28 5.02 -18.25
C LEU A 215 -17.19 3.82 -19.21
N LYS A 216 -18.10 2.84 -19.11
CA LYS A 216 -18.17 1.72 -20.06
C LYS A 216 -18.40 2.22 -21.49
N THR A 217 -19.33 3.16 -21.69
CA THR A 217 -19.63 3.73 -23.01
C THR A 217 -18.43 4.48 -23.60
N ASN A 218 -17.77 5.30 -22.79
CA ASN A 218 -16.54 5.99 -23.21
C ASN A 218 -15.43 5.02 -23.58
N LEU A 219 -15.22 3.97 -22.77
CA LEU A 219 -14.20 2.96 -23.05
C LEU A 219 -14.50 2.18 -24.33
N ARG A 220 -15.77 1.80 -24.57
CA ARG A 220 -16.18 1.17 -25.84
C ARG A 220 -15.87 2.06 -27.03
N GLN A 221 -16.19 3.36 -26.94
CA GLN A 221 -15.92 4.29 -28.02
C GLN A 221 -14.42 4.46 -28.26
N HIS A 222 -13.63 4.55 -27.18
CA HIS A 222 -12.17 4.63 -27.27
C HIS A 222 -11.58 3.38 -27.95
N ILE A 223 -12.02 2.18 -27.57
CA ILE A 223 -11.59 0.93 -28.21
C ILE A 223 -11.95 0.91 -29.69
N ARG A 224 -13.18 1.32 -30.07
CA ARG A 224 -13.58 1.40 -31.49
C ARG A 224 -12.70 2.34 -32.29
N ASN A 225 -12.41 3.52 -31.75
CA ASN A 225 -11.55 4.51 -32.41
C ASN A 225 -10.13 3.97 -32.56
N ALA A 226 -9.57 3.35 -31.51
CA ALA A 226 -8.25 2.75 -31.54
C ALA A 226 -8.15 1.62 -32.56
N LEU A 227 -9.17 0.76 -32.65
CA LEU A 227 -9.25 -0.30 -33.68
C LEU A 227 -9.31 0.28 -35.10
N ALA A 228 -10.08 1.36 -35.31
CA ALA A 228 -10.17 2.02 -36.62
C ALA A 228 -8.86 2.71 -37.03
N ALA A 229 -8.11 3.25 -36.07
CA ALA A 229 -6.83 3.92 -36.29
C ALA A 229 -5.61 2.98 -36.27
N GLY A 230 -5.77 1.73 -35.82
CA GLY A 230 -4.66 0.80 -35.60
C GLY A 230 -3.80 1.14 -34.36
N GLU A 231 -4.33 1.92 -33.43
CA GLU A 231 -3.65 2.40 -32.23
C GLU A 231 -3.82 1.44 -31.03
N PRO A 232 -2.86 1.40 -30.09
CA PRO A 232 -3.01 0.64 -28.86
C PRO A 232 -3.96 1.33 -27.87
N VAL A 233 -4.61 0.52 -27.03
CA VAL A 233 -5.47 1.00 -25.93
C VAL A 233 -4.73 0.90 -24.61
N ALA A 234 -4.78 1.97 -23.82
CA ALA A 234 -4.23 1.99 -22.47
C ALA A 234 -5.29 1.63 -21.42
N PHE A 235 -5.01 0.63 -20.58
CA PHE A 235 -5.85 0.25 -19.45
C PHE A 235 -5.18 0.66 -18.12
N GLY A 236 -5.94 1.19 -17.17
CA GLY A 236 -5.47 1.51 -15.82
C GLY A 236 -5.76 2.95 -15.37
N SER A 237 -5.25 3.95 -16.08
CA SER A 237 -5.52 5.37 -15.77
C SER A 237 -6.89 5.83 -16.28
N ALA A 238 -7.32 5.31 -17.43
CA ALA A 238 -8.54 5.75 -18.11
C ALA A 238 -9.83 5.07 -17.61
N ALA A 239 -9.73 3.87 -17.01
CA ALA A 239 -10.88 3.12 -16.55
C ALA A 239 -10.51 2.22 -15.34
N PRO A 240 -11.35 2.22 -14.28
CA PRO A 240 -11.26 1.24 -13.20
C PRO A 240 -11.33 -0.20 -13.70
N HIS A 241 -10.78 -1.12 -12.90
CA HIS A 241 -10.55 -2.49 -13.34
C HIS A 241 -11.82 -3.29 -13.63
N ASP A 242 -12.87 -3.03 -12.88
CA ASP A 242 -14.18 -3.62 -13.11
C ASP A 242 -14.87 -3.05 -14.36
N VAL A 243 -14.66 -1.78 -14.69
CA VAL A 243 -15.16 -1.19 -15.94
C VAL A 243 -14.51 -1.86 -17.15
N PHE A 244 -13.17 -1.94 -17.19
CA PHE A 244 -12.51 -2.51 -18.36
C PHE A 244 -12.73 -4.02 -18.46
N THR A 245 -12.79 -4.75 -17.34
CA THR A 245 -13.04 -6.20 -17.37
C THR A 245 -14.40 -6.50 -17.98
N GLU A 246 -15.43 -5.73 -17.63
CA GLU A 246 -16.77 -5.89 -18.21
C GLU A 246 -16.83 -5.52 -19.69
N VAL A 247 -16.08 -4.51 -20.13
CA VAL A 247 -16.01 -4.16 -21.55
C VAL A 247 -15.25 -5.23 -22.34
N LEU A 248 -14.15 -5.78 -21.79
CA LEU A 248 -13.43 -6.90 -22.40
C LEU A 248 -14.29 -8.16 -22.46
N HIS A 249 -15.10 -8.42 -21.42
CA HIS A 249 -16.09 -9.49 -21.41
C HIS A 249 -17.07 -9.34 -22.58
N GLU A 250 -17.61 -8.15 -22.83
CA GLU A 250 -18.52 -7.94 -23.95
C GLU A 250 -17.84 -8.18 -25.31
N LEU A 251 -16.60 -7.72 -25.45
CA LEU A 251 -15.85 -7.77 -26.70
C LEU A 251 -15.23 -9.13 -27.01
N VAL A 252 -14.95 -9.98 -26.01
CA VAL A 252 -14.35 -11.30 -26.29
C VAL A 252 -15.29 -12.21 -27.07
N TYR A 253 -16.62 -12.03 -26.92
CA TYR A 253 -17.61 -12.83 -27.61
C TYR A 253 -17.97 -12.29 -28.98
N ILE A 254 -18.28 -13.20 -29.90
CA ILE A 254 -18.84 -12.90 -31.21
C ILE A 254 -20.29 -12.43 -31.01
N PRO A 255 -20.65 -11.21 -31.47
CA PRO A 255 -22.03 -10.76 -31.44
C PRO A 255 -22.97 -11.70 -32.21
N ALA A 256 -24.17 -11.92 -31.67
CA ALA A 256 -25.17 -12.79 -32.30
C ALA A 256 -25.51 -12.29 -33.71
N GLY A 257 -25.51 -13.21 -34.69
CA GLY A 257 -25.78 -12.89 -36.09
C GLY A 257 -24.67 -12.13 -36.81
N SER A 258 -23.47 -12.04 -36.23
CA SER A 258 -22.32 -11.40 -36.89
C SER A 258 -21.30 -12.43 -37.39
N ASP A 259 -20.70 -12.14 -38.54
CA ASP A 259 -19.57 -12.89 -39.12
C ASP A 259 -18.22 -12.24 -38.76
N LEU A 260 -18.16 -11.55 -37.62
CA LEU A 260 -16.93 -10.90 -37.17
C LEU A 260 -15.85 -11.96 -36.93
N LYS A 261 -14.68 -11.73 -37.52
CA LYS A 261 -13.49 -12.54 -37.28
C LYS A 261 -12.79 -12.09 -36.01
N PRO A 262 -12.04 -12.97 -35.34
CA PRO A 262 -11.22 -12.57 -34.20
C PRO A 262 -10.29 -11.41 -34.56
N LEU A 263 -10.27 -10.36 -33.74
CA LEU A 263 -9.40 -9.19 -33.92
C LEU A 263 -8.40 -9.07 -32.76
N PRO A 264 -7.15 -8.63 -33.04
CA PRO A 264 -6.18 -8.34 -32.01
C PRO A 264 -6.38 -6.91 -31.48
N LEU A 265 -6.75 -6.76 -30.21
CA LEU A 265 -6.74 -5.47 -29.52
C LEU A 265 -5.35 -5.22 -28.93
N ARG A 266 -4.62 -4.25 -29.49
CA ARG A 266 -3.30 -3.83 -28.98
C ARG A 266 -3.45 -3.17 -27.61
N VAL A 267 -2.60 -3.54 -26.65
CA VAL A 267 -2.67 -3.07 -25.26
C VAL A 267 -1.34 -2.45 -24.85
N VAL A 268 -1.36 -1.18 -24.45
CA VAL A 268 -0.18 -0.47 -23.93
C VAL A 268 -0.34 -0.15 -22.45
N TYR A 269 0.74 -0.24 -21.70
CA TYR A 269 0.78 0.05 -20.28
C TYR A 269 1.38 1.43 -19.98
N ASN A 270 1.21 1.90 -18.74
CA ASN A 270 1.66 3.22 -18.32
C ASN A 270 3.19 3.40 -18.35
N ASP A 271 3.96 2.32 -18.39
CA ASP A 271 5.42 2.35 -18.57
C ASP A 271 5.83 2.40 -20.06
N GLY A 272 4.86 2.50 -20.98
CA GLY A 272 5.07 2.51 -22.43
C GLY A 272 5.25 1.12 -23.03
N SER A 273 5.30 0.06 -22.23
CA SER A 273 5.42 -1.31 -22.73
C SER A 273 4.11 -1.79 -23.36
N GLU A 274 4.20 -2.50 -24.49
CA GLU A 274 3.04 -3.06 -25.19
C GLU A 274 2.95 -4.57 -24.91
N ALA A 275 1.78 -5.03 -24.48
CA ALA A 275 1.50 -6.44 -24.24
C ALA A 275 1.24 -7.20 -25.54
N ALA A 276 1.24 -8.54 -25.47
CA ALA A 276 0.61 -9.32 -26.51
C ALA A 276 -0.87 -8.92 -26.68
N PRO A 277 -1.41 -8.83 -27.91
CA PRO A 277 -2.76 -8.33 -28.12
C PRO A 277 -3.83 -9.13 -27.36
N PHE A 278 -4.82 -8.44 -26.80
CA PHE A 278 -5.99 -9.07 -26.22
C PHE A 278 -6.93 -9.53 -27.36
N PRO A 279 -7.34 -10.80 -27.40
CA PRO A 279 -8.20 -11.27 -28.47
C PRO A 279 -9.66 -10.86 -28.23
N ILE A 280 -10.27 -10.20 -29.22
CA ILE A 280 -11.71 -9.86 -29.22
C ILE A 280 -12.43 -10.62 -30.35
N PHE A 281 -13.75 -10.79 -30.21
CA PHE A 281 -14.62 -11.52 -31.14
C PHE A 281 -14.12 -12.95 -31.43
N MET A 282 -13.62 -13.64 -30.41
CA MET A 282 -13.01 -14.97 -30.56
C MET A 282 -13.87 -16.11 -30.03
N LEU A 283 -14.86 -15.81 -29.18
CA LEU A 283 -15.64 -16.80 -28.44
C LEU A 283 -17.12 -16.77 -28.89
N PRO A 284 -17.74 -17.91 -29.28
CA PRO A 284 -19.20 -17.96 -29.36
C PRO A 284 -19.81 -17.79 -27.95
N ARG A 285 -21.07 -17.36 -27.81
CA ARG A 285 -21.72 -17.41 -26.48
C ARG A 285 -22.12 -18.84 -26.16
N ASP A 286 -21.90 -19.27 -24.91
CA ASP A 286 -22.47 -20.51 -24.39
C ASP A 286 -23.86 -20.21 -23.81
N PRO A 287 -24.95 -20.71 -24.42
CA PRO A 287 -26.31 -20.45 -23.95
C PRO A 287 -26.68 -21.28 -22.71
N ARG A 288 -25.85 -22.25 -22.32
CA ARG A 288 -26.14 -23.12 -21.17
C ARG A 288 -26.14 -22.29 -19.87
N PRO A 289 -27.10 -22.55 -18.96
CA PRO A 289 -27.11 -21.90 -17.66
C PRO A 289 -25.84 -22.26 -16.87
N LEU A 290 -25.47 -21.39 -15.92
CA LEU A 290 -24.39 -21.69 -14.97
C LEU A 290 -24.72 -23.02 -14.26
N PRO A 291 -23.76 -23.95 -14.18
CA PRO A 291 -23.98 -25.22 -13.50
C PRO A 291 -23.96 -24.98 -11.99
N GLU A 292 -24.67 -25.82 -11.26
CA GLU A 292 -24.57 -25.89 -9.80
C GLU A 292 -23.28 -26.65 -9.43
N LEU A 293 -22.14 -25.99 -9.59
CA LEU A 293 -20.83 -26.49 -9.14
C LEU A 293 -20.40 -25.72 -7.89
N PRO A 294 -19.74 -26.37 -6.92
CA PRO A 294 -19.09 -25.65 -5.83
C PRO A 294 -17.98 -24.77 -6.42
N PRO A 295 -18.00 -23.44 -6.18
CA PRO A 295 -16.99 -22.56 -6.74
C PRO A 295 -15.67 -22.69 -5.99
N LEU A 296 -14.56 -22.72 -6.72
CA LEU A 296 -13.24 -22.45 -6.17
C LEU A 296 -13.12 -20.93 -5.97
N ARG A 297 -13.03 -20.47 -4.73
CA ARG A 297 -12.88 -19.03 -4.41
C ARG A 297 -11.41 -18.68 -4.48
N VAL A 298 -11.07 -17.75 -5.37
CA VAL A 298 -9.69 -17.46 -5.73
C VAL A 298 -9.42 -15.97 -5.59
N ALA A 299 -8.43 -15.59 -4.81
CA ALA A 299 -7.85 -14.25 -4.93
C ALA A 299 -6.92 -14.23 -6.15
N LEU A 300 -7.05 -13.24 -7.04
CA LEU A 300 -6.16 -13.15 -8.21
C LEU A 300 -4.69 -13.04 -7.80
N MET A 301 -4.39 -12.36 -6.69
CA MET A 301 -3.02 -12.21 -6.21
C MET A 301 -2.93 -12.22 -4.68
N SER A 302 -2.01 -13.01 -4.14
CA SER A 302 -1.80 -13.17 -2.69
C SER A 302 -1.43 -11.86 -1.98
N MET A 303 -1.81 -11.68 -0.71
CA MET A 303 -1.28 -10.61 0.16
C MET A 303 -1.53 -9.17 -0.32
N ARG A 304 -2.39 -8.97 -1.33
CA ARG A 304 -2.82 -7.63 -1.78
C ARG A 304 -3.88 -7.04 -0.86
N HIS A 305 -4.74 -7.90 -0.32
CA HIS A 305 -5.86 -7.57 0.57
C HIS A 305 -5.91 -8.67 1.63
N ALA A 306 -5.37 -8.41 2.82
CA ALA A 306 -5.27 -9.42 3.87
C ALA A 306 -6.67 -9.88 4.35
N GLU A 307 -7.66 -9.01 4.21
CA GLU A 307 -9.06 -9.29 4.44
C GLU A 307 -9.64 -10.35 3.49
N LEU A 308 -9.08 -10.50 2.27
CA LEU A 308 -9.49 -11.56 1.34
C LEU A 308 -8.97 -12.93 1.74
N ASP A 309 -7.83 -13.00 2.44
CA ASP A 309 -7.17 -14.28 2.73
C ASP A 309 -8.07 -15.21 3.55
N ALA A 310 -9.05 -14.68 4.30
CA ALA A 310 -10.05 -15.46 5.04
C ALA A 310 -11.26 -15.89 4.20
N LEU A 311 -11.48 -15.29 3.02
CA LEU A 311 -12.66 -15.49 2.16
C LEU A 311 -12.39 -16.40 0.95
N VAL A 312 -11.12 -16.60 0.61
CA VAL A 312 -10.69 -17.36 -0.56
C VAL A 312 -10.05 -18.69 -0.16
N ASP A 313 -10.18 -19.69 -1.02
CA ASP A 313 -9.57 -21.00 -0.82
C ASP A 313 -8.09 -20.98 -1.22
N VAL A 314 -7.76 -20.25 -2.29
CA VAL A 314 -6.40 -20.15 -2.83
C VAL A 314 -6.13 -18.78 -3.46
N CYS A 315 -4.85 -18.52 -3.75
CA CYS A 315 -4.42 -17.38 -4.54
C CYS A 315 -3.94 -17.85 -5.92
N TRP A 316 -4.45 -17.25 -7.00
CA TRP A 316 -4.07 -17.60 -8.38
C TRP A 316 -2.61 -17.25 -8.67
N LEU A 317 -2.19 -16.05 -8.27
CA LEU A 317 -0.82 -15.56 -8.47
C LEU A 317 -0.17 -15.24 -7.13
N ARG A 318 1.12 -15.56 -7.02
CA ARG A 318 1.94 -15.13 -5.90
C ARG A 318 2.42 -13.70 -6.13
N ASN A 319 2.15 -12.80 -5.19
CA ASN A 319 2.55 -11.40 -5.30
C ASN A 319 4.07 -11.22 -5.46
N ARG A 320 4.87 -12.09 -4.81
CA ARG A 320 6.34 -12.09 -4.99
C ARG A 320 6.76 -12.37 -6.43
N ASP A 321 6.05 -13.27 -7.11
CA ASP A 321 6.39 -13.66 -8.48
C ASP A 321 5.87 -12.65 -9.49
N VAL A 322 4.71 -12.02 -9.21
CA VAL A 322 4.16 -10.92 -10.03
C VAL A 322 5.00 -9.64 -9.89
N SER A 323 5.44 -9.27 -8.68
CA SER A 323 6.14 -8.01 -8.37
C SER A 323 7.64 -8.01 -8.67
N ARG A 324 8.13 -8.91 -9.53
CA ARG A 324 9.54 -8.91 -9.95
C ARG A 324 9.84 -7.69 -10.82
N ALA A 325 11.10 -7.25 -10.82
CA ALA A 325 11.56 -6.14 -11.65
C ALA A 325 11.51 -6.56 -13.14
N ARG A 326 10.51 -6.07 -13.85
CA ARG A 326 10.27 -6.23 -15.30
C ARG A 326 9.23 -5.21 -15.75
N THR A 327 9.05 -5.05 -17.05
CA THR A 327 8.00 -4.20 -17.62
C THR A 327 6.60 -4.73 -17.29
N LEU A 328 5.59 -3.88 -17.43
CA LEU A 328 4.20 -4.27 -17.24
C LEU A 328 3.75 -5.27 -18.31
N ALA A 329 4.24 -5.15 -19.55
CA ALA A 329 4.03 -6.15 -20.61
C ALA A 329 4.62 -7.53 -20.27
N GLU A 330 5.84 -7.59 -19.73
CA GLU A 330 6.44 -8.86 -19.28
C GLU A 330 5.70 -9.44 -18.06
N THR A 331 5.13 -8.58 -17.21
CA THR A 331 4.29 -9.02 -16.09
C THR A 331 2.95 -9.59 -16.57
N ASP A 332 2.32 -8.96 -17.56
CA ASP A 332 1.14 -9.52 -18.24
C ASP A 332 1.45 -10.90 -18.80
N GLU A 333 2.52 -11.03 -19.58
CA GLU A 333 2.90 -12.30 -20.21
C GLU A 333 3.18 -13.42 -19.19
N PHE A 334 3.80 -13.06 -18.06
CA PHE A 334 3.94 -13.98 -16.94
C PHE A 334 2.58 -14.42 -16.37
N CYS A 335 1.65 -13.49 -16.12
CA CYS A 335 0.32 -13.80 -15.58
C CYS A 335 -0.52 -14.63 -16.55
N TYR A 336 -0.40 -14.33 -17.85
CA TYR A 336 -0.98 -15.13 -18.93
C TYR A 336 -0.45 -16.56 -18.92
N THR A 337 0.88 -16.75 -18.93
CA THR A 337 1.50 -18.07 -18.93
C THR A 337 1.13 -18.88 -17.69
N ALA A 338 1.17 -18.25 -16.52
CA ALA A 338 0.75 -18.87 -15.27
C ALA A 338 -0.72 -19.31 -15.30
N THR A 339 -1.60 -18.47 -15.84
CA THR A 339 -3.03 -18.78 -15.97
C THR A 339 -3.30 -19.93 -16.93
N ILE A 340 -2.63 -19.96 -18.08
CA ILE A 340 -2.71 -21.06 -19.04
C ILE A 340 -2.33 -22.39 -18.38
N ASN A 341 -1.23 -22.41 -17.63
CA ASN A 341 -0.73 -23.62 -16.98
C ASN A 341 -1.69 -24.11 -15.89
N GLN A 342 -2.11 -23.22 -14.98
CA GLN A 342 -3.03 -23.56 -13.90
C GLN A 342 -4.40 -24.03 -14.41
N LEU A 343 -4.94 -23.39 -15.46
CA LEU A 343 -6.21 -23.82 -16.05
C LEU A 343 -6.10 -25.20 -16.71
N ARG A 344 -5.00 -25.50 -17.41
CA ARG A 344 -4.78 -26.82 -18.01
C ARG A 344 -4.71 -27.92 -16.96
N GLU A 345 -3.98 -27.66 -15.89
CA GLU A 345 -3.87 -28.57 -14.75
C GLU A 345 -5.24 -28.78 -14.09
N SER A 346 -5.93 -27.70 -13.73
CA SER A 346 -7.23 -27.77 -13.05
C SER A 346 -8.31 -28.45 -13.90
N LEU A 347 -8.36 -28.17 -15.21
CA LEU A 347 -9.33 -28.79 -16.12
C LEU A 347 -9.06 -30.27 -16.41
N SER A 348 -7.87 -30.78 -16.05
CA SER A 348 -7.60 -32.22 -16.11
C SER A 348 -8.40 -32.98 -15.05
N GLU A 349 -8.78 -32.32 -13.96
CA GLU A 349 -9.55 -32.90 -12.85
C GLU A 349 -11.07 -32.84 -13.06
N GLY A 350 -11.57 -31.90 -13.87
CA GLY A 350 -13.01 -31.78 -14.09
C GLY A 350 -13.48 -30.45 -14.68
N ASP A 351 -14.77 -30.20 -14.53
CA ASP A 351 -15.36 -28.89 -14.78
C ASP A 351 -14.91 -27.91 -13.68
N LEU A 352 -14.74 -26.64 -14.04
CA LEU A 352 -14.16 -25.63 -13.16
C LEU A 352 -15.01 -24.37 -13.13
N LEU A 353 -15.51 -24.03 -11.93
CA LEU A 353 -16.13 -22.75 -11.62
C LEU A 353 -15.23 -21.98 -10.66
N ILE A 354 -14.79 -20.79 -11.07
CA ILE A 354 -13.91 -19.93 -10.29
C ILE A 354 -14.69 -18.68 -9.89
N HIS A 355 -14.73 -18.37 -8.58
CA HIS A 355 -15.08 -17.05 -8.08
C HIS A 355 -13.79 -16.24 -7.91
N LEU A 356 -13.52 -15.31 -8.83
CA LEU A 356 -12.25 -14.61 -8.90
C LEU A 356 -12.33 -13.22 -8.26
N TYR A 357 -11.72 -13.08 -7.08
CA TYR A 357 -11.63 -11.82 -6.34
C TYR A 357 -10.39 -11.04 -6.78
N HIS A 358 -10.56 -9.82 -7.28
CA HIS A 358 -9.41 -9.00 -7.70
C HIS A 358 -9.61 -7.49 -7.54
N THR A 359 -8.49 -6.78 -7.42
CA THR A 359 -8.45 -5.36 -6.99
C THR A 359 -7.72 -4.41 -7.93
N GLY A 360 -7.47 -4.87 -9.16
CA GLY A 360 -7.15 -3.97 -10.28
C GLY A 360 -5.68 -3.75 -10.60
N PHE A 361 -4.79 -4.68 -10.27
CA PHE A 361 -3.45 -4.67 -10.88
C PHE A 361 -3.54 -5.07 -12.36
N THR A 362 -3.63 -4.07 -13.24
CA THR A 362 -4.02 -4.23 -14.66
C THR A 362 -3.30 -5.36 -15.39
N PRO A 363 -1.96 -5.51 -15.33
CA PRO A 363 -1.29 -6.58 -16.07
C PRO A 363 -1.70 -7.98 -15.64
N ALA A 364 -1.97 -8.18 -14.35
CA ALA A 364 -2.45 -9.46 -13.84
C ALA A 364 -3.88 -9.76 -14.29
N VAL A 365 -4.75 -8.74 -14.30
CA VAL A 365 -6.14 -8.88 -14.74
C VAL A 365 -6.19 -9.21 -16.25
N ILE A 366 -5.49 -8.44 -17.07
CA ILE A 366 -5.46 -8.65 -18.53
C ILE A 366 -4.81 -10.00 -18.86
N GLY A 367 -3.65 -10.31 -18.28
CA GLY A 367 -2.98 -11.59 -18.48
C GLY A 367 -3.86 -12.78 -18.10
N PHE A 368 -4.59 -12.70 -16.97
CA PHE A 368 -5.55 -13.72 -16.57
C PHE A 368 -6.65 -13.92 -17.62
N TYR A 369 -7.40 -12.86 -17.98
CA TYR A 369 -8.53 -13.01 -18.90
C TYR A 369 -8.10 -13.35 -20.33
N ARG A 370 -6.91 -12.93 -20.75
CA ARG A 370 -6.29 -13.36 -22.02
C ARG A 370 -6.00 -14.86 -22.01
N GLY A 371 -5.44 -15.37 -20.91
CA GLY A 371 -5.19 -16.80 -20.73
C GLY A 371 -6.50 -17.61 -20.70
N PHE A 372 -7.48 -17.14 -19.94
CA PHE A 372 -8.82 -17.72 -19.85
C PHE A 372 -9.47 -17.85 -21.23
N ALA A 373 -9.55 -16.75 -21.99
CA ALA A 373 -10.20 -16.73 -23.30
C ALA A 373 -9.55 -17.70 -24.29
N GLN A 374 -8.22 -17.85 -24.22
CA GLN A 374 -7.50 -18.81 -25.05
C GLN A 374 -7.77 -20.26 -24.69
N ILE A 375 -7.81 -20.61 -23.40
CA ILE A 375 -8.18 -21.97 -22.97
C ILE A 375 -9.60 -22.29 -23.41
N LEU A 376 -10.54 -21.37 -23.15
CA LEU A 376 -11.94 -21.56 -23.48
C LEU A 376 -12.16 -21.75 -24.99
N ARG A 377 -11.48 -20.96 -25.83
CA ARG A 377 -11.46 -21.17 -27.28
C ARG A 377 -10.91 -22.55 -27.64
N GLY A 378 -9.80 -22.95 -27.03
CA GLY A 378 -9.19 -24.27 -27.24
C GLY A 378 -10.13 -25.43 -26.93
N LEU A 379 -10.86 -25.36 -25.82
CA LEU A 379 -11.88 -26.35 -25.44
C LEU A 379 -12.97 -26.46 -26.52
N ARG A 380 -13.48 -25.31 -26.99
CA ARG A 380 -14.56 -25.25 -28.00
C ARG A 380 -14.11 -25.74 -29.37
N THR A 381 -12.93 -25.32 -29.83
CA THR A 381 -12.39 -25.77 -31.11
C THR A 381 -12.15 -27.28 -31.13
N ARG A 382 -11.74 -27.86 -30.00
CA ARG A 382 -11.52 -29.31 -29.85
C ARG A 382 -12.78 -30.08 -29.46
N ARG A 383 -13.93 -29.41 -29.30
CA ARG A 383 -15.20 -29.99 -28.82
C ARG A 383 -15.05 -30.76 -27.50
N ILE A 384 -14.17 -30.29 -26.61
CA ILE A 384 -14.01 -30.85 -25.26
C ILE A 384 -15.21 -30.38 -24.43
N MET A 385 -15.92 -31.31 -23.80
CA MET A 385 -17.18 -31.03 -23.09
C MET A 385 -17.00 -30.42 -21.68
N ARG A 386 -15.76 -30.15 -21.27
CA ARG A 386 -15.45 -29.53 -19.98
C ARG A 386 -16.02 -28.13 -19.90
N ARG A 387 -16.58 -27.77 -18.75
CA ARG A 387 -17.03 -26.40 -18.45
C ARG A 387 -15.92 -25.64 -17.74
N LEU A 388 -15.61 -24.44 -18.23
CA LEU A 388 -14.71 -23.49 -17.60
C LEU A 388 -15.46 -22.17 -17.42
N ILE A 389 -15.63 -21.74 -16.18
CA ILE A 389 -16.42 -20.55 -15.84
C ILE A 389 -15.65 -19.70 -14.84
N VAL A 390 -15.60 -18.39 -15.08
CA VAL A 390 -15.07 -17.41 -14.13
C VAL A 390 -16.13 -16.37 -13.82
N VAL A 391 -16.45 -16.20 -12.54
CA VAL A 391 -17.30 -15.11 -12.04
C VAL A 391 -16.41 -14.11 -11.31
N PRO A 392 -16.19 -12.90 -11.86
CA PRO A 392 -15.41 -11.88 -11.17
C PRO A 392 -16.12 -11.34 -9.93
N PHE A 393 -15.34 -11.06 -8.90
CA PHE A 393 -15.72 -10.28 -7.73
C PHE A 393 -14.78 -9.07 -7.64
N TYR A 394 -15.32 -7.90 -7.92
CA TYR A 394 -14.58 -6.65 -8.00
C TYR A 394 -14.55 -5.93 -6.66
N TYR A 395 -13.36 -5.54 -6.20
CA TYR A 395 -13.23 -4.71 -5.01
C TYR A 395 -13.67 -3.27 -5.28
N ARG A 396 -14.59 -2.77 -4.47
CA ARG A 396 -15.18 -1.42 -4.56
C ARG A 396 -14.92 -0.55 -3.32
N GLY A 397 -13.84 -0.83 -2.57
CA GLY A 397 -13.52 -0.06 -1.37
C GLY A 397 -14.44 -0.43 -0.22
N GLU A 398 -15.15 0.55 0.35
CA GLU A 398 -16.02 0.36 1.52
C GLU A 398 -17.21 -0.57 1.24
N ASP A 399 -17.68 -0.62 -0.01
CA ASP A 399 -18.77 -1.51 -0.45
C ASP A 399 -18.34 -3.00 -0.55
N GLY A 400 -17.06 -3.31 -0.28
CA GLY A 400 -16.53 -4.66 -0.34
C GLY A 400 -16.40 -5.18 -1.78
N TYR A 401 -16.88 -6.41 -2.02
CA TYR A 401 -16.78 -7.07 -3.32
C TYR A 401 -18.12 -7.17 -4.02
N ALA A 402 -18.17 -6.73 -5.27
CA ALA A 402 -19.35 -6.81 -6.12
C ALA A 402 -19.15 -7.85 -7.23
N MET A 403 -20.12 -8.73 -7.39
CA MET A 403 -20.14 -9.73 -8.46
C MET A 403 -20.23 -9.04 -9.84
N GLY A 404 -19.46 -9.54 -10.80
CA GLY A 404 -19.47 -9.13 -12.20
C GLY A 404 -20.13 -10.15 -13.13
N THR A 405 -20.00 -9.93 -14.44
CA THR A 405 -20.57 -10.81 -15.45
C THR A 405 -19.71 -12.07 -15.60
N ALA A 406 -20.35 -13.25 -15.58
CA ALA A 406 -19.67 -14.54 -15.73
C ALA A 406 -19.09 -14.73 -17.14
N TRP A 407 -17.84 -15.20 -17.20
CA TRP A 407 -17.17 -15.63 -18.42
C TRP A 407 -17.32 -17.14 -18.59
N GLN A 408 -17.86 -17.62 -19.71
CA GLN A 408 -18.09 -19.06 -19.98
C GLN A 408 -18.17 -19.42 -21.47
#